data_AF-A0A8H7MD64-F1
#
_entry.id   AF-A0A8H7MD64-F1
#
_cell.length_a   1.000
_cell.length_b   1.000
_cell.length_c   1.000
_cell.angle_alpha   90.00
_cell.angle_beta   90.00
_cell.angle_gamma   90.00
#
_symmetry.space_group_name_H-M   'P 1'
#
loop_
_entity.id
_entity.type
_entity.pdbx_description
1 polymer ?
#
loop_
_entity_poly.entity_id
_entity_poly.type
_entity_poly.pdbx_seq_one_letter_code
_entity_poly.pdbx_strand_id
1 'polypeptide(L)'
;MDVGRSAPRYQETALLYPRSTKLQSYLTEYFIVVVGLCRYLFKFGQKSTVKQFASSLSDAHLKTFQTHLDKRATLIKKQMDVSEAQESSGSRALTRDIFTYTSHQQRHATKMRVLDFCSTYDREIAWKQIRKAGNASFHMQQAEYREWRDGSDPSTLLYTGKLGLGKSVLLANIVDDISLSTEKERPLVVYFFCRHDVPESLQARTIVGSLARQLLRAIPDLAVLAKSCEYTHTTVDAEKVLELLVQGYSSDAKTYFVLDGLDECDNEERETLVQALQKIQENIKVLICASFREEPNNGLQSITKQLLATRLVSLPDDNPDIEAFIEADLERCPRQERLTIGDPTLVLDIQDALSKRSQGMFLWVALCSAC
;
A
#
# COMPACT_ATOMS: atom_id res chain seq x y z
N MET A 1 66.63 8.24 -27.16
CA MET A 1 65.48 7.45 -27.60
C MET A 1 64.54 7.25 -26.42
N ASP A 2 63.24 7.23 -26.72
CA ASP A 2 62.04 6.85 -25.92
C ASP A 2 61.63 7.57 -24.63
N VAL A 3 62.47 8.28 -23.88
CA VAL A 3 62.03 8.85 -22.58
C VAL A 3 60.88 9.87 -22.69
N GLY A 4 60.79 10.61 -23.81
CA GLY A 4 59.70 11.56 -24.06
C GLY A 4 58.34 10.91 -24.39
N ARG A 5 58.32 9.63 -24.80
CA ARG A 5 57.08 8.90 -25.11
C ARG A 5 56.41 8.31 -23.87
N SER A 6 57.18 8.07 -22.80
CA SER A 6 56.67 7.58 -21.51
C SER A 6 56.15 8.68 -20.58
N ALA A 7 56.24 9.96 -21.00
CA ALA A 7 55.79 11.08 -20.19
C ALA A 7 54.25 11.11 -20.07
N PRO A 8 53.69 11.20 -18.84
CA PRO A 8 52.25 11.35 -18.64
C PRO A 8 51.71 12.58 -19.38
N ARG A 9 50.61 12.43 -20.12
CA ARG A 9 49.97 13.55 -20.82
C ARG A 9 49.38 14.53 -19.81
N TYR A 10 50.01 15.70 -19.68
CA TYR A 10 49.71 16.72 -18.67
C TYR A 10 48.22 17.09 -18.60
N GLN A 11 47.55 17.20 -19.76
CA GLN A 11 46.13 17.57 -19.86
C GLN A 11 45.18 16.55 -19.21
N GLU A 12 45.46 15.24 -19.30
CA GLU A 12 44.61 14.19 -18.73
C GLU A 12 44.86 14.04 -17.22
N THR A 13 46.10 14.27 -16.75
CA THR A 13 46.46 14.20 -15.33
C THR A 13 45.98 15.38 -14.49
N ALA A 14 45.83 16.57 -15.08
CA ALA A 14 45.55 17.81 -14.34
C ALA A 14 44.18 17.84 -13.65
N LEU A 15 43.17 17.16 -14.21
CA LEU A 15 41.80 17.13 -13.66
C LEU A 15 41.69 16.22 -12.42
N LEU A 16 42.42 15.10 -12.40
CA LEU A 16 42.38 14.10 -11.34
C LEU A 16 43.41 14.35 -10.23
N TYR A 17 44.44 15.16 -10.51
CA TYR A 17 45.54 15.47 -9.60
C TYR A 17 45.11 15.98 -8.22
N PRO A 18 44.15 16.92 -8.07
CA PRO A 18 43.79 17.46 -6.75
C PRO A 18 43.08 16.44 -5.85
N ARG A 19 42.47 15.41 -6.44
CA ARG A 19 41.55 14.48 -5.76
C ARG A 19 42.18 13.14 -5.38
N SER A 20 43.33 12.79 -5.96
CA SER A 20 43.97 11.48 -5.76
C SER A 20 45.36 11.62 -5.13
N THR A 21 45.44 11.35 -3.83
CA THR A 21 46.71 11.33 -3.07
C THR A 21 47.71 10.31 -3.61
N LYS A 22 47.22 9.19 -4.17
CA LYS A 22 48.05 8.18 -4.84
C LYS A 22 48.63 8.68 -6.16
N LEU A 23 47.84 9.38 -6.98
CA LEU A 23 48.30 9.95 -8.24
C LEU A 23 49.35 11.05 -8.00
N GLN A 24 49.14 11.89 -6.97
CA GLN A 24 50.12 12.90 -6.54
C GLN A 24 51.45 12.24 -6.18
N SER A 25 51.43 11.21 -5.33
CA SER A 25 52.62 10.45 -4.93
C SER A 25 53.37 9.86 -6.14
N TYR A 26 52.67 9.19 -7.07
CA TYR A 26 53.32 8.60 -8.23
C TYR A 26 53.92 9.64 -9.20
N LEU A 27 53.26 10.78 -9.39
CA LEU A 27 53.80 11.87 -10.19
C LEU A 27 55.03 12.50 -9.53
N THR A 28 55.00 12.73 -8.21
CA THR A 28 56.16 13.21 -7.46
C THR A 28 57.34 12.27 -7.63
N GLU A 29 57.13 10.97 -7.45
CA GLU A 29 58.19 9.98 -7.63
C GLU A 29 58.72 9.90 -9.07
N TYR A 30 57.84 10.04 -10.07
CA TYR A 30 58.24 10.09 -11.48
C TYR A 30 59.16 11.29 -11.73
N PHE A 31 58.77 12.48 -11.27
CA PHE A 31 59.58 13.70 -11.43
C PHE A 31 60.89 13.66 -10.65
N ILE A 32 60.94 13.00 -9.49
CA ILE A 32 62.21 12.77 -8.77
C ILE A 32 63.22 12.03 -9.65
N VAL A 33 62.76 11.02 -10.40
CA VAL A 33 63.63 10.28 -11.32
C VAL A 33 64.03 11.09 -12.53
N VAL A 34 63.13 11.90 -13.09
CA VAL A 34 63.46 12.82 -14.18
C VAL A 34 64.53 13.83 -13.74
N VAL A 35 64.37 14.45 -12.58
CA VAL A 35 65.36 15.39 -12.02
C VAL A 35 66.69 14.69 -11.77
N GLY A 36 66.66 13.46 -11.25
CA GLY A 36 67.84 12.61 -11.08
C GLY A 36 68.57 12.34 -12.39
N LEU A 37 67.83 11.99 -13.44
CA LEU A 37 68.36 11.78 -14.80
C LEU A 37 68.96 13.07 -15.37
N CYS A 38 68.26 14.20 -15.27
CA CYS A 38 68.76 15.51 -15.71
C CYS A 38 70.06 15.89 -15.01
N ARG A 39 70.13 15.68 -13.68
CA ARG A 39 71.35 15.93 -12.90
C ARG A 39 72.50 15.01 -13.32
N TYR A 40 72.21 13.74 -13.61
CA TYR A 40 73.20 12.79 -14.11
C TYR A 40 73.75 13.21 -15.49
N LEU A 41 72.87 13.55 -16.44
CA LEU A 41 73.24 14.02 -17.77
C LEU A 41 74.05 15.32 -17.73
N PHE A 42 73.65 16.28 -16.89
CA PHE A 42 74.37 17.54 -16.72
C PHE A 42 75.78 17.32 -16.16
N LYS A 43 75.93 16.49 -15.12
CA LYS A 43 77.25 16.13 -14.57
C LYS A 43 78.11 15.33 -15.54
N PHE A 44 77.49 14.54 -16.42
CA PHE A 44 78.19 13.78 -17.46
C PHE A 44 78.74 14.73 -18.54
N GLY A 45 77.95 15.70 -18.98
CA GLY A 45 78.35 16.69 -20.00
C GLY A 45 79.47 17.64 -19.59
N GLN A 46 79.69 17.85 -18.28
CA GLN A 46 80.78 18.70 -17.77
C GLN A 46 82.17 18.02 -17.72
N LYS A 47 82.30 16.73 -18.06
CA LYS A 47 83.60 16.03 -17.98
C LYS A 47 84.37 16.12 -19.31
N SER A 48 85.63 16.58 -19.24
CA SER A 48 86.58 16.71 -20.37
C SER A 48 86.81 15.40 -21.15
N THR A 49 87.14 15.56 -22.44
CA THR A 49 87.15 14.60 -23.57
C THR A 49 87.89 13.27 -23.35
N VAL A 50 88.69 13.12 -22.28
CA VAL A 50 89.43 11.89 -22.00
C VAL A 50 88.62 10.85 -21.20
N LYS A 51 87.46 11.20 -20.62
CA LYS A 51 86.55 10.22 -19.97
C LYS A 51 85.41 9.69 -20.87
N GLN A 52 85.36 10.09 -22.14
CA GLN A 52 84.39 9.57 -23.11
C GLN A 52 84.63 8.09 -23.49
N PHE A 53 85.78 7.52 -23.12
CA PHE A 53 86.12 6.10 -23.35
C PHE A 53 85.47 5.09 -22.38
N ALA A 54 84.67 5.52 -21.40
CA ALA A 54 83.87 4.62 -20.55
C ALA A 54 82.44 4.44 -21.10
N SER A 55 82.31 3.84 -22.29
CA SER A 55 81.04 3.72 -23.02
C SER A 55 80.10 2.60 -22.52
N SER A 56 80.51 1.72 -21.61
CA SER A 56 79.67 0.61 -21.10
C SER A 56 78.90 0.93 -19.82
N LEU A 57 79.44 1.77 -18.94
CA LEU A 57 78.82 2.11 -17.64
C LEU A 57 77.71 3.17 -17.76
N SER A 58 77.75 4.01 -18.80
CA SER A 58 76.70 5.00 -19.08
C SER A 58 75.39 4.33 -19.49
N ASP A 59 75.46 3.23 -20.25
CA ASP A 59 74.29 2.54 -20.80
C ASP A 59 73.51 1.79 -19.70
N ALA A 60 74.19 1.12 -18.76
CA ALA A 60 73.54 0.43 -17.64
C ALA A 60 72.79 1.39 -16.70
N HIS A 61 73.39 2.54 -16.38
CA HIS A 61 72.73 3.56 -15.55
C HIS A 61 71.55 4.22 -16.27
N LEU A 62 71.69 4.54 -17.56
CA LEU A 62 70.59 5.10 -18.35
C LEU A 62 69.42 4.12 -18.49
N LYS A 63 69.70 2.82 -18.71
CA LYS A 63 68.69 1.75 -18.71
C LYS A 63 67.98 1.63 -17.35
N THR A 64 68.69 1.85 -16.26
CA THR A 64 68.10 1.86 -14.91
C THR A 64 67.11 3.03 -14.76
N PHE A 65 67.48 4.25 -15.17
CA PHE A 65 66.55 5.38 -15.17
C PHE A 65 65.34 5.14 -16.08
N GLN A 66 65.57 4.57 -17.27
CA GLN A 66 64.49 4.27 -18.22
C GLN A 66 63.48 3.27 -17.63
N THR A 67 63.95 2.16 -17.06
CA THR A 67 63.09 1.16 -16.41
C THR A 67 62.32 1.74 -15.22
N HIS A 68 62.93 2.63 -14.42
CA HIS A 68 62.24 3.32 -13.34
C HIS A 68 61.16 4.29 -13.84
N LEU A 69 61.42 5.03 -14.92
CA LEU A 69 60.44 5.93 -15.54
C LEU A 69 59.27 5.14 -16.14
N ASP A 70 59.54 4.06 -16.88
CA ASP A 70 58.50 3.23 -17.49
C ASP A 70 57.61 2.54 -16.46
N LYS A 71 58.22 2.02 -15.37
CA LYS A 71 57.47 1.43 -14.26
C LYS A 71 56.52 2.44 -13.63
N ARG A 72 56.99 3.67 -13.37
CA ARG A 72 56.18 4.72 -12.75
C ARG A 72 55.12 5.29 -13.69
N ALA A 73 55.44 5.47 -14.97
CA ALA A 73 54.47 5.86 -16.00
C ALA A 73 53.33 4.84 -16.09
N THR A 74 53.63 3.54 -16.00
CA THR A 74 52.64 2.47 -16.00
C THR A 74 51.73 2.52 -14.77
N LEU A 75 52.27 2.84 -13.58
CA LEU A 75 51.48 3.01 -12.35
C LEU A 75 50.55 4.23 -12.42
N ILE A 76 51.05 5.34 -12.97
CA ILE A 76 50.24 6.56 -13.20
C ILE A 76 49.08 6.24 -14.14
N LYS A 77 49.36 5.60 -15.28
CA LYS A 77 48.33 5.21 -16.27
C LYS A 77 47.27 4.31 -15.65
N LYS A 78 47.69 3.25 -14.94
CA LYS A 78 46.77 2.31 -14.27
C LYS A 78 45.89 3.00 -13.23
N GLN A 79 46.40 3.99 -12.51
CA GLN A 79 45.61 4.73 -11.51
C GLN A 79 44.59 5.67 -12.17
N MET A 80 44.93 6.28 -13.30
CA MET A 80 44.01 7.11 -14.08
C MET A 80 42.85 6.27 -14.64
N ASP A 81 43.16 5.09 -15.21
CA ASP A 81 42.15 4.16 -15.74
C ASP A 81 41.17 3.71 -14.64
N VAL A 82 41.66 3.48 -13.42
CA VAL A 82 40.81 3.12 -12.26
C VAL A 82 39.92 4.27 -11.82
N SER A 83 40.43 5.51 -11.77
CA SER A 83 39.65 6.69 -11.38
C SER A 83 38.54 7.01 -12.39
N GLU A 84 38.81 6.90 -13.68
CA GLU A 84 37.83 7.08 -14.74
C GLU A 84 36.76 5.95 -14.72
N ALA A 85 37.18 4.71 -14.49
CA ALA A 85 36.27 3.59 -14.31
C ALA A 85 35.35 3.77 -13.08
N GLN A 86 35.87 4.32 -11.98
CA GLN A 86 35.09 4.60 -10.77
C GLN A 86 34.05 5.72 -10.98
N GLU A 87 34.41 6.84 -11.60
CA GLU A 87 33.44 7.91 -11.91
C GLU A 87 32.36 7.43 -12.89
N SER A 88 32.75 6.67 -13.92
CA SER A 88 31.81 6.03 -14.85
C SER A 88 30.87 5.04 -14.15
N SER A 89 31.37 4.28 -13.18
CA SER A 89 30.54 3.34 -12.41
C SER A 89 29.59 4.05 -11.45
N GLY A 90 30.04 5.11 -10.77
CA GLY A 90 29.22 5.90 -9.85
C GLY A 90 28.11 6.69 -10.56
N SER A 91 28.42 7.27 -11.72
CA SER A 91 27.43 7.94 -12.57
C SER A 91 26.37 6.97 -13.11
N ARG A 92 26.77 5.75 -13.51
CA ARG A 92 25.85 4.68 -13.92
C ARG A 92 24.97 4.20 -12.76
N ALA A 93 25.54 4.05 -11.57
CA ALA A 93 24.79 3.66 -10.37
C ALA A 93 23.73 4.71 -10.00
N LEU A 94 24.13 5.99 -9.95
CA LEU A 94 23.21 7.10 -9.67
C LEU A 94 22.09 7.21 -10.73
N THR A 95 22.43 7.05 -12.01
CA THR A 95 21.44 7.05 -13.10
C THR A 95 20.46 5.90 -12.96
N ARG A 96 20.93 4.71 -12.59
CA ARG A 96 20.09 3.54 -12.33
C ARG A 96 19.15 3.79 -11.15
N ASP A 97 19.66 4.34 -10.05
CA ASP A 97 18.86 4.62 -8.86
C ASP A 97 17.79 5.68 -9.15
N ILE A 98 18.13 6.75 -9.88
CA ILE A 98 17.17 7.76 -10.36
C ILE A 98 16.11 7.10 -11.26
N PHE A 99 16.51 6.24 -12.19
CA PHE A 99 15.58 5.53 -13.07
C PHE A 99 14.64 4.60 -12.30
N THR A 100 15.15 3.87 -11.30
CA THR A 100 14.29 3.02 -10.46
C THR A 100 13.32 3.87 -9.65
N TYR A 101 13.77 4.98 -9.07
CA TYR A 101 12.92 5.90 -8.32
C TYR A 101 11.80 6.49 -9.20
N THR A 102 12.12 6.99 -10.39
CA THR A 102 11.13 7.55 -11.31
C THR A 102 10.15 6.48 -11.81
N SER A 103 10.63 5.25 -12.07
CA SER A 103 9.77 4.12 -12.41
C SER A 103 8.80 3.76 -11.27
N HIS A 104 9.29 3.71 -10.02
CA HIS A 104 8.45 3.47 -8.84
C HIS A 104 7.41 4.59 -8.65
N GLN A 105 7.80 5.86 -8.80
CA GLN A 105 6.87 6.98 -8.73
C GLN A 105 5.80 6.92 -9.83
N GLN A 106 6.18 6.61 -11.06
CA GLN A 106 5.25 6.49 -12.17
C GLN A 106 4.25 5.36 -11.93
N ARG A 107 4.72 4.18 -11.49
CA ARG A 107 3.86 3.04 -11.16
C ARG A 107 2.91 3.37 -10.00
N HIS A 108 3.39 4.06 -8.97
CA HIS A 108 2.56 4.52 -7.87
C HIS A 108 1.49 5.53 -8.34
N ALA A 109 1.87 6.52 -9.15
CA ALA A 109 0.94 7.50 -9.70
C ALA A 109 -0.11 6.83 -10.60
N THR A 110 0.28 5.90 -11.44
CA THR A 110 -0.64 5.09 -12.26
C THR A 110 -1.59 4.28 -11.39
N LYS A 111 -1.08 3.60 -10.36
CA LYS A 111 -1.91 2.86 -9.40
C LYS A 111 -2.94 3.78 -8.75
N MET A 112 -2.53 4.94 -8.24
CA MET A 112 -3.44 5.89 -7.61
C MET A 112 -4.53 6.38 -8.57
N ARG A 113 -4.19 6.69 -9.84
CA ARG A 113 -5.19 7.08 -10.86
C ARG A 113 -6.25 6.01 -11.08
N VAL A 114 -5.85 4.73 -11.16
CA VAL A 114 -6.80 3.61 -11.30
C VAL A 114 -7.68 3.49 -10.05
N LEU A 115 -7.12 3.63 -8.85
CA LEU A 115 -7.89 3.57 -7.60
C LEU A 115 -8.88 4.75 -7.47
N ASP A 116 -8.46 5.95 -7.86
CA ASP A 116 -9.30 7.16 -7.86
C ASP A 116 -10.39 7.08 -8.94
N PHE A 117 -10.10 6.44 -10.08
CA PHE A 117 -11.11 6.10 -11.09
C PHE A 117 -12.22 5.21 -10.50
N CYS A 118 -11.86 4.20 -9.69
CA CYS A 118 -12.83 3.33 -9.06
C CYS A 118 -13.73 4.08 -8.07
N SER A 119 -13.19 4.83 -7.11
CA SER A 119 -14.00 5.62 -6.17
C SER A 119 -13.13 6.56 -5.36
N THR A 120 -13.59 7.79 -5.09
CA THR A 120 -12.94 8.70 -4.13
C THR A 120 -13.67 8.77 -2.79
N TYR A 121 -14.72 7.96 -2.61
CA TYR A 121 -15.59 7.99 -1.44
C TYR A 121 -14.88 7.46 -0.19
N ASP A 122 -14.95 8.20 0.92
CA ASP A 122 -14.37 7.80 2.20
C ASP A 122 -15.33 6.89 2.99
N ARG A 123 -15.24 5.59 2.69
CA ARG A 123 -15.96 4.53 3.40
C ARG A 123 -15.62 4.41 4.89
N GLU A 124 -14.47 4.90 5.34
CA GLU A 124 -14.01 4.66 6.72
C GLU A 124 -14.81 5.51 7.72
N ILE A 125 -15.35 6.66 7.28
CA ILE A 125 -16.14 7.55 8.13
C ILE A 125 -17.35 6.81 8.70
N ALA A 126 -18.14 6.17 7.83
CA ALA A 126 -19.34 5.44 8.21
C ALA A 126 -19.01 4.30 9.18
N TRP A 127 -18.05 3.45 8.81
CA TRP A 127 -17.63 2.33 9.65
C TRP A 127 -17.12 2.78 11.03
N LYS A 128 -16.24 3.80 11.09
CA LYS A 128 -15.72 4.34 12.37
C LYS A 128 -16.84 4.92 13.25
N GLN A 129 -17.85 5.57 12.66
CA GLN A 129 -18.98 6.09 13.42
C GLN A 129 -19.82 4.97 14.02
N ILE A 130 -20.11 3.92 13.23
CA ILE A 130 -20.87 2.75 13.68
C ILE A 130 -20.10 1.97 14.76
N ARG A 131 -18.78 1.79 14.59
CA ARG A 131 -17.93 1.14 15.61
C ARG A 131 -17.91 1.87 16.94
N LYS A 132 -17.92 3.20 16.91
CA LYS A 132 -18.03 4.02 18.13
C LYS A 132 -19.39 3.89 18.80
N ALA A 133 -20.42 3.49 18.08
CA ALA A 133 -21.76 3.35 18.63
C ALA A 133 -21.88 2.10 19.50
N GLY A 134 -21.20 0.99 19.18
CA GLY A 134 -21.26 -0.19 20.03
C GLY A 134 -20.40 -1.36 19.55
N ASN A 135 -20.35 -2.38 20.42
CA ASN A 135 -19.78 -3.69 20.12
C ASN A 135 -20.90 -4.71 20.02
N ALA A 136 -20.70 -5.73 19.19
CA ALA A 136 -21.61 -6.85 19.04
C ALA A 136 -20.80 -8.13 18.98
N SER A 137 -21.20 -9.13 19.75
CA SER A 137 -20.48 -10.40 19.92
C SER A 137 -21.35 -11.62 19.62
N PHE A 138 -22.67 -11.43 19.56
CA PHE A 138 -23.64 -12.51 19.37
C PHE A 138 -23.37 -13.38 18.13
N HIS A 139 -22.93 -12.78 17.02
CA HIS A 139 -22.59 -13.51 15.79
C HIS A 139 -21.56 -14.62 16.00
N MET A 140 -20.65 -14.48 16.96
CA MET A 140 -19.61 -15.49 17.23
C MET A 140 -20.22 -16.83 17.71
N GLN A 141 -21.43 -16.80 18.27
CA GLN A 141 -22.15 -17.98 18.74
C GLN A 141 -23.02 -18.61 17.65
N GLN A 142 -23.26 -17.92 16.53
CA GLN A 142 -24.09 -18.41 15.44
C GLN A 142 -23.32 -19.44 14.60
N ALA A 143 -23.98 -20.55 14.25
CA ALA A 143 -23.38 -21.60 13.43
C ALA A 143 -23.23 -21.12 11.98
N GLU A 144 -24.23 -20.41 11.47
CA GLU A 144 -24.30 -19.86 10.13
C GLU A 144 -23.14 -18.90 9.85
N TYR A 145 -22.81 -18.05 10.83
CA TYR A 145 -21.66 -17.15 10.76
C TYR A 145 -20.35 -17.91 10.69
N ARG A 146 -20.14 -18.87 11.60
CA ARG A 146 -18.90 -19.66 11.66
C ARG A 146 -18.70 -20.49 10.40
N GLU A 147 -19.75 -21.15 9.91
CA GLU A 147 -19.70 -21.92 8.67
C GLU A 147 -19.42 -21.04 7.45
N TRP A 148 -20.02 -19.86 7.36
CA TRP A 148 -19.73 -18.91 6.28
C TRP A 148 -18.30 -18.36 6.38
N ARG A 149 -17.86 -17.95 7.57
CA ARG A 149 -16.53 -17.41 7.82
C ARG A 149 -15.46 -18.45 7.51
N ASP A 150 -15.63 -19.67 7.98
CA ASP A 150 -14.61 -20.72 7.85
C ASP A 150 -14.72 -21.43 6.47
N GLY A 151 -15.81 -21.20 5.73
CA GLY A 151 -16.03 -21.68 4.37
C GLY A 151 -14.97 -21.23 3.36
N SER A 152 -14.83 -21.98 2.27
CA SER A 152 -13.86 -21.70 1.20
C SER A 152 -14.50 -21.35 -0.14
N ASP A 153 -15.76 -21.76 -0.33
CA ASP A 153 -16.50 -21.53 -1.57
C ASP A 153 -17.27 -20.21 -1.52
N PRO A 154 -17.47 -19.53 -2.67
CA PRO A 154 -18.29 -18.34 -2.75
C PRO A 154 -19.68 -18.57 -2.17
N SER A 155 -20.05 -17.78 -1.17
CA SER A 155 -21.34 -17.87 -0.50
C SER A 155 -21.74 -16.55 0.13
N THR A 156 -23.02 -16.44 0.49
CA THR A 156 -23.60 -15.21 1.02
C THR A 156 -24.27 -15.46 2.37
N LEU A 157 -23.96 -14.65 3.37
CA LEU A 157 -24.64 -14.57 4.66
C LEU A 157 -25.41 -13.26 4.72
N LEU A 158 -26.73 -13.32 4.84
CA LEU A 158 -27.60 -12.15 4.83
C LEU A 158 -28.28 -12.00 6.20
N TYR A 159 -27.93 -10.93 6.91
CA TYR A 159 -28.57 -10.57 8.18
C TYR A 159 -29.83 -9.74 7.93
N THR A 160 -30.95 -10.22 8.45
CA THR A 160 -32.24 -9.52 8.40
C THR A 160 -32.75 -9.12 9.77
N GLY A 161 -33.65 -8.15 9.79
CA GLY A 161 -34.35 -7.75 11.01
C GLY A 161 -34.95 -6.36 10.89
N LYS A 162 -35.78 -6.02 11.88
CA LYS A 162 -36.43 -4.71 11.99
C LYS A 162 -35.41 -3.57 12.15
N LEU A 163 -35.88 -2.34 11.97
CA LEU A 163 -35.07 -1.16 12.21
C LEU A 163 -34.59 -1.14 13.67
N GLY A 164 -33.32 -0.78 13.89
CA GLY A 164 -32.79 -0.57 15.24
C GLY A 164 -32.35 -1.81 16.02
N LEU A 165 -32.37 -3.03 15.44
CA LEU A 165 -31.86 -4.27 16.09
C LEU A 165 -30.33 -4.43 16.08
N GLY A 166 -29.59 -3.40 15.66
CA GLY A 166 -28.11 -3.42 15.70
C GLY A 166 -27.42 -4.08 14.49
N LYS A 167 -28.11 -4.30 13.36
CA LYS A 167 -27.52 -4.85 12.11
C LYS A 167 -26.20 -4.17 11.71
N SER A 168 -26.18 -2.85 11.64
CA SER A 168 -24.98 -2.08 11.27
C SER A 168 -23.83 -2.29 12.24
N VAL A 169 -24.11 -2.29 13.55
CA VAL A 169 -23.11 -2.54 14.59
C VAL A 169 -22.57 -3.96 14.46
N LEU A 170 -23.44 -4.95 14.22
CA LEU A 170 -23.05 -6.33 13.99
C LEU A 170 -22.07 -6.47 12.81
N LEU A 171 -22.43 -5.95 11.64
CA LEU A 171 -21.56 -6.01 10.45
C LEU A 171 -20.24 -5.28 10.66
N ALA A 172 -20.26 -4.14 11.36
CA ALA A 172 -19.04 -3.42 11.69
C ALA A 172 -18.10 -4.25 12.59
N ASN A 173 -18.63 -5.02 13.54
CA ASN A 173 -17.85 -5.92 14.38
C ASN A 173 -17.36 -7.16 13.59
N ILE A 174 -18.13 -7.66 12.62
CA ILE A 174 -17.68 -8.73 11.70
C ILE A 174 -16.45 -8.29 10.90
N VAL A 175 -16.39 -7.03 10.44
CA VAL A 175 -15.19 -6.49 9.77
C VAL A 175 -13.96 -6.61 10.68
N ASP A 176 -14.08 -6.24 11.95
CA ASP A 176 -12.99 -6.35 12.92
C ASP A 176 -12.61 -7.81 13.21
N ASP A 177 -13.59 -8.69 13.46
CA ASP A 177 -13.33 -10.13 13.75
C ASP A 177 -12.48 -10.77 12.66
N ILE A 178 -12.88 -10.57 11.39
CA ILE A 178 -12.18 -11.14 10.24
C ILE A 178 -10.81 -10.45 10.06
N SER A 179 -10.73 -9.14 10.24
CA SER A 179 -9.47 -8.38 10.08
C SER A 179 -8.43 -8.73 11.15
N LEU A 180 -8.86 -9.17 12.32
CA LEU A 180 -8.01 -9.59 13.44
C LEU A 180 -7.65 -11.09 13.41
N SER A 181 -8.14 -11.84 12.41
CA SER A 181 -7.82 -13.26 12.25
C SER A 181 -6.31 -13.51 12.25
N THR A 182 -5.89 -14.52 13.02
CA THR A 182 -4.49 -14.96 13.15
C THR A 182 -4.11 -16.04 12.13
N GLU A 183 -4.91 -16.23 11.08
CA GLU A 183 -4.60 -17.16 10.00
C GLU A 183 -3.23 -16.84 9.36
N LYS A 184 -2.57 -17.89 8.85
CA LYS A 184 -1.23 -17.77 8.23
C LYS A 184 -1.25 -16.83 7.02
N GLU A 185 -2.34 -16.86 6.26
CA GLU A 185 -2.61 -15.94 5.17
C GLU A 185 -3.70 -14.99 5.63
N ARG A 186 -3.38 -13.70 5.71
CA ARG A 186 -4.37 -12.71 6.14
C ARG A 186 -5.42 -12.57 5.05
N PRO A 187 -6.71 -12.76 5.37
CA PRO A 187 -7.76 -12.55 4.40
C PRO A 187 -7.89 -11.09 4.01
N LEU A 188 -8.41 -10.83 2.82
CA LEU A 188 -8.74 -9.49 2.38
C LEU A 188 -10.17 -9.16 2.79
N VAL A 189 -10.32 -8.17 3.69
CA VAL A 189 -11.63 -7.71 4.14
C VAL A 189 -11.97 -6.40 3.44
N VAL A 190 -13.04 -6.45 2.68
CA VAL A 190 -13.61 -5.34 1.92
C VAL A 190 -14.96 -5.00 2.53
N TYR A 191 -15.26 -3.72 2.71
CA TYR A 191 -16.51 -3.32 3.32
C TYR A 191 -17.06 -2.00 2.79
N PHE A 192 -18.38 -1.83 2.91
CA PHE A 192 -19.10 -0.60 2.65
C PHE A 192 -20.31 -0.49 3.56
N PHE A 193 -20.59 0.71 4.07
CA PHE A 193 -21.72 0.99 4.93
C PHE A 193 -22.54 2.11 4.31
N CYS A 194 -23.75 1.79 3.85
CA CYS A 194 -24.67 2.76 3.28
C CYS A 194 -25.07 3.81 4.32
N ARG A 195 -25.28 5.03 3.84
CA ARG A 195 -25.65 6.18 4.66
C ARG A 195 -26.88 6.84 4.06
N HIS A 196 -28.04 6.62 4.67
CA HIS A 196 -29.30 7.23 4.24
C HIS A 196 -29.24 8.77 4.14
N ASP A 197 -28.37 9.40 4.93
CA ASP A 197 -28.16 10.85 4.95
C ASP A 197 -27.18 11.37 3.87
N VAL A 198 -26.52 10.46 3.13
CA VAL A 198 -25.54 10.80 2.08
C VAL A 198 -25.97 10.13 0.77
N PRO A 199 -26.66 10.85 -0.14
CA PRO A 199 -27.19 10.28 -1.39
C PRO A 199 -26.13 9.58 -2.24
N GLU A 200 -24.90 10.11 -2.30
CA GLU A 200 -23.77 9.49 -3.01
C GLU A 200 -23.50 8.06 -2.53
N SER A 201 -23.71 7.77 -1.24
CA SER A 201 -23.44 6.45 -0.66
C SER A 201 -24.45 5.38 -1.06
N LEU A 202 -25.62 5.79 -1.57
CA LEU A 202 -26.72 4.91 -1.95
C LEU A 202 -26.67 4.51 -3.44
N GLN A 203 -25.69 5.05 -4.18
CA GLN A 203 -25.49 4.74 -5.59
C GLN A 203 -24.67 3.45 -5.75
N ALA A 204 -25.14 2.52 -6.57
CA ALA A 204 -24.45 1.29 -6.91
C ALA A 204 -23.04 1.56 -7.45
N ARG A 205 -22.88 2.63 -8.24
CA ARG A 205 -21.59 3.11 -8.74
C ARG A 205 -20.59 3.43 -7.62
N THR A 206 -21.05 4.07 -6.55
CA THR A 206 -20.20 4.43 -5.40
C THR A 206 -19.81 3.18 -4.63
N ILE A 207 -20.78 2.30 -4.38
CA ILE A 207 -20.58 1.05 -3.64
C ILE A 207 -19.61 0.15 -4.39
N VAL A 208 -19.93 -0.24 -5.64
CA VAL A 208 -19.07 -1.09 -6.49
C VAL A 208 -17.69 -0.47 -6.67
N GLY A 209 -17.64 0.85 -6.87
CA GLY A 209 -16.38 1.59 -6.97
C GLY A 209 -15.51 1.51 -5.72
N SER A 210 -16.12 1.62 -4.55
CA SER A 210 -15.42 1.48 -3.27
C SER A 210 -14.90 0.06 -3.07
N LEU A 211 -15.70 -0.96 -3.40
CA LEU A 211 -15.28 -2.37 -3.32
C LEU A 211 -14.11 -2.65 -4.26
N ALA A 212 -14.19 -2.18 -5.51
CA ALA A 212 -13.13 -2.31 -6.50
C ALA A 212 -11.84 -1.62 -6.07
N ARG A 213 -11.92 -0.39 -5.54
CA ARG A 213 -10.76 0.35 -5.01
C ARG A 213 -10.05 -0.44 -3.91
N GLN A 214 -10.79 -1.05 -2.99
CA GLN A 214 -10.21 -1.83 -1.90
C GLN A 214 -9.51 -3.09 -2.40
N LEU A 215 -10.14 -3.83 -3.31
CA LEU A 215 -9.56 -5.03 -3.92
C LEU A 215 -8.30 -4.72 -4.71
N LEU A 216 -8.38 -3.75 -5.64
CA LEU A 216 -7.27 -3.39 -6.51
C LEU A 216 -6.11 -2.74 -5.74
N ARG A 217 -6.35 -2.19 -4.55
CA ARG A 217 -5.27 -1.69 -3.67
C ARG A 217 -4.30 -2.80 -3.26
N ALA A 218 -4.75 -4.03 -3.14
CA ALA A 218 -3.91 -5.19 -2.84
C ALA A 218 -2.98 -5.56 -4.02
N ILE A 219 -3.33 -5.18 -5.24
CA ILE A 219 -2.57 -5.53 -6.45
C ILE A 219 -1.35 -4.59 -6.60
N PRO A 220 -0.11 -5.11 -6.71
CA PRO A 220 1.09 -4.29 -6.76
C PRO A 220 1.25 -3.47 -8.06
N ASP A 221 0.73 -3.95 -9.18
CA ASP A 221 0.83 -3.30 -10.50
C ASP A 221 -0.54 -3.25 -11.18
N LEU A 222 -1.00 -2.04 -11.50
CA LEU A 222 -2.25 -1.80 -12.22
C LEU A 222 -2.00 -1.16 -13.60
N ALA A 223 -0.78 -1.19 -14.11
CA ALA A 223 -0.43 -0.53 -15.38
C ALA A 223 -1.28 -1.01 -16.56
N VAL A 224 -1.70 -2.28 -16.56
CA VAL A 224 -2.57 -2.86 -17.59
C VAL A 224 -3.94 -2.17 -17.62
N LEU A 225 -4.47 -1.79 -16.46
CA LEU A 225 -5.79 -1.15 -16.32
C LEU A 225 -5.76 0.35 -16.62
N ALA A 226 -4.57 0.97 -16.56
CA ALA A 226 -4.42 2.41 -16.72
C ALA A 226 -4.97 2.91 -18.07
N LYS A 227 -4.72 2.15 -19.14
CA LYS A 227 -5.23 2.48 -20.49
C LYS A 227 -6.76 2.52 -20.52
N SER A 228 -7.42 1.59 -19.84
CA SER A 228 -8.87 1.52 -19.76
C SER A 228 -9.48 2.70 -18.99
N CYS A 229 -8.68 3.42 -18.20
CA CYS A 229 -9.10 4.61 -17.45
C CYS A 229 -8.91 5.93 -18.24
N GLU A 230 -8.12 5.94 -19.31
CA GLU A 230 -7.78 7.16 -20.07
C GLU A 230 -8.83 7.57 -21.11
N TYR A 231 -9.67 6.64 -21.56
CA TYR A 231 -10.60 6.86 -22.69
C TYR A 231 -12.02 7.31 -22.29
N THR A 232 -12.27 7.64 -21.03
CA THR A 232 -13.62 7.95 -20.54
C THR A 232 -13.83 9.46 -20.38
N HIS A 233 -14.52 10.07 -21.35
CA HIS A 233 -15.03 11.44 -21.26
C HIS A 233 -16.48 11.51 -20.73
N THR A 234 -17.06 10.38 -20.32
CA THR A 234 -18.43 10.24 -19.85
C THR A 234 -18.48 9.84 -18.37
N THR A 235 -19.64 10.07 -17.73
CA THR A 235 -19.96 9.52 -16.41
C THR A 235 -19.68 8.02 -16.40
N VAL A 236 -18.74 7.59 -15.57
CA VAL A 236 -18.33 6.18 -15.44
C VAL A 236 -19.44 5.46 -14.68
N ASP A 237 -20.09 4.48 -15.31
CA ASP A 237 -21.13 3.66 -14.70
C ASP A 237 -20.54 2.54 -13.81
N ALA A 238 -21.41 1.86 -13.06
CA ALA A 238 -21.01 0.75 -12.19
C ALA A 238 -20.43 -0.43 -12.99
N GLU A 239 -20.97 -0.69 -14.18
CA GLU A 239 -20.54 -1.76 -15.09
C GLU A 239 -19.08 -1.57 -15.50
N LYS A 240 -18.66 -0.35 -15.82
CA LYS A 240 -17.27 -0.10 -16.22
C LYS A 240 -16.28 -0.36 -15.09
N VAL A 241 -16.64 0.01 -13.87
CA VAL A 241 -15.79 -0.25 -12.71
C VAL A 241 -15.72 -1.75 -12.41
N LEU A 242 -16.83 -2.46 -12.60
CA LEU A 242 -16.89 -3.91 -12.47
C LEU A 242 -16.00 -4.62 -13.51
N GLU A 243 -16.03 -4.20 -14.78
CA GLU A 243 -15.14 -4.73 -15.81
C GLU A 243 -13.66 -4.57 -15.42
N LEU A 244 -13.29 -3.38 -14.94
CA LEU A 244 -11.92 -3.12 -14.48
C LEU A 244 -11.54 -3.99 -13.30
N LEU A 245 -12.46 -4.22 -12.36
CA LEU A 245 -12.23 -5.07 -11.22
C LEU A 245 -11.95 -6.51 -11.66
N VAL A 246 -12.82 -7.08 -12.50
CA VAL A 246 -12.70 -8.46 -13.00
C VAL A 246 -11.42 -8.64 -13.82
N GLN A 247 -11.04 -7.65 -14.64
CA GLN A 247 -9.78 -7.69 -15.39
C GLN A 247 -8.54 -7.52 -14.51
N GLY A 248 -8.67 -6.75 -13.42
CA GLY A 248 -7.56 -6.28 -12.61
C GLY A 248 -7.21 -7.13 -11.42
N TYR A 249 -8.18 -7.88 -10.90
CA TYR A 249 -8.04 -8.64 -9.68
C TYR A 249 -7.86 -10.13 -9.98
N SER A 250 -6.64 -10.64 -9.77
CA SER A 250 -6.25 -12.03 -10.08
C SER A 250 -5.69 -12.78 -8.86
N SER A 251 -6.17 -12.45 -7.66
CA SER A 251 -5.69 -13.07 -6.43
C SER A 251 -6.57 -14.25 -6.00
N ASP A 252 -5.93 -15.34 -5.58
CA ASP A 252 -6.60 -16.49 -4.94
C ASP A 252 -6.82 -16.28 -3.43
N ALA A 253 -6.44 -15.10 -2.90
CA ALA A 253 -6.60 -14.79 -1.48
C ALA A 253 -8.07 -14.84 -1.05
N LYS A 254 -8.32 -15.45 0.10
CA LYS A 254 -9.65 -15.47 0.73
C LYS A 254 -10.15 -14.04 0.95
N THR A 255 -11.26 -13.70 0.31
CA THR A 255 -11.79 -12.34 0.27
C THR A 255 -13.20 -12.29 0.85
N TYR A 256 -13.42 -11.34 1.75
CA TYR A 256 -14.71 -11.10 2.39
C TYR A 256 -15.25 -9.73 2.00
N PHE A 257 -16.53 -9.68 1.66
CA PHE A 257 -17.26 -8.44 1.41
C PHE A 257 -18.27 -8.25 2.53
N VAL A 258 -18.22 -7.13 3.23
CA VAL A 258 -19.18 -6.78 4.30
C VAL A 258 -19.96 -5.53 3.91
N LEU A 259 -21.25 -5.66 3.64
CA LEU A 259 -22.11 -4.61 3.08
C LEU A 259 -23.30 -4.31 3.99
N ASP A 260 -23.33 -3.12 4.57
CA ASP A 260 -24.44 -2.71 5.44
C ASP A 260 -25.44 -1.80 4.72
N GLY A 261 -26.73 -2.08 4.90
CA GLY A 261 -27.83 -1.23 4.43
C GLY A 261 -28.13 -1.41 2.94
N LEU A 262 -28.23 -2.65 2.46
CA LEU A 262 -28.65 -2.89 1.07
C LEU A 262 -30.08 -2.38 0.80
N ASP A 263 -30.94 -2.31 1.82
CA ASP A 263 -32.29 -1.76 1.73
C ASP A 263 -32.35 -0.23 1.65
N GLU A 264 -31.26 0.47 2.00
CA GLU A 264 -31.18 1.94 1.93
C GLU A 264 -31.05 2.43 0.47
N CYS A 265 -30.60 1.56 -0.43
CA CYS A 265 -30.59 1.83 -1.86
C CYS A 265 -32.03 1.70 -2.40
N ASP A 266 -32.40 2.59 -3.32
CA ASP A 266 -33.65 2.44 -4.04
C ASP A 266 -33.65 1.15 -4.89
N ASN A 267 -34.80 0.81 -5.47
CA ASN A 267 -34.96 -0.46 -6.16
C ASN A 267 -34.02 -0.62 -7.37
N GLU A 268 -33.76 0.46 -8.13
CA GLU A 268 -32.95 0.44 -9.36
C GLU A 268 -31.46 0.32 -9.02
N GLU A 269 -30.99 1.14 -8.07
CA GLU A 269 -29.62 1.09 -7.56
C GLU A 269 -29.35 -0.26 -6.89
N ARG A 270 -30.30 -0.77 -6.10
CA ARG A 270 -30.16 -2.07 -5.44
C ARG A 270 -30.10 -3.22 -6.45
N GLU A 271 -30.94 -3.20 -7.48
CA GLU A 271 -30.89 -4.22 -8.54
C GLU A 271 -29.53 -4.20 -9.27
N THR A 272 -29.06 -3.01 -9.64
CA THR A 272 -27.73 -2.83 -10.26
C THR A 272 -26.61 -3.34 -9.37
N LEU A 273 -26.66 -3.04 -8.06
CA LEU A 273 -25.68 -3.51 -7.09
C LEU A 273 -25.68 -5.03 -6.95
N VAL A 274 -26.85 -5.66 -6.82
CA VAL A 274 -26.95 -7.12 -6.66
C VAL A 274 -26.45 -7.84 -7.91
N GLN A 275 -26.77 -7.34 -9.11
CA GLN A 275 -26.24 -7.87 -10.37
C GLN A 275 -24.71 -7.74 -10.43
N ALA A 276 -24.14 -6.61 -9.97
CA ALA A 276 -22.70 -6.45 -9.89
C ALA A 276 -22.05 -7.42 -8.89
N LEU A 277 -22.64 -7.61 -7.71
CA LEU A 277 -22.15 -8.57 -6.71
C LEU A 277 -22.21 -10.01 -7.21
N GLN A 278 -23.27 -10.38 -7.94
CA GLN A 278 -23.36 -11.68 -8.60
C GLN A 278 -22.20 -11.89 -9.59
N LYS A 279 -21.99 -10.94 -10.51
CA LYS A 279 -20.86 -10.99 -11.45
C LYS A 279 -19.51 -11.06 -10.75
N ILE A 280 -19.34 -10.40 -9.60
CA ILE A 280 -18.13 -10.53 -8.78
C ILE A 280 -17.98 -11.96 -8.25
N GLN A 281 -19.03 -12.56 -7.69
CA GLN A 281 -18.99 -13.95 -7.18
C GLN A 281 -18.72 -14.99 -8.27
N GLU A 282 -19.14 -14.73 -9.51
CA GLU A 282 -18.88 -15.60 -10.66
C GLU A 282 -17.42 -15.57 -11.13
N ASN A 283 -16.70 -14.47 -10.90
CA ASN A 283 -15.33 -14.26 -11.39
C ASN A 283 -14.26 -14.27 -10.28
N ILE A 284 -14.64 -13.98 -9.05
CA ILE A 284 -13.76 -13.81 -7.90
C ILE A 284 -14.31 -14.62 -6.74
N LYS A 285 -13.44 -15.37 -6.06
CA LYS A 285 -13.82 -16.14 -4.86
C LYS A 285 -14.07 -15.21 -3.68
N VAL A 286 -15.31 -14.75 -3.54
CA VAL A 286 -15.72 -13.84 -2.45
C VAL A 286 -16.81 -14.44 -1.57
N LEU A 287 -16.65 -14.24 -0.27
CA LEU A 287 -17.65 -14.51 0.76
C LEU A 287 -18.36 -13.19 1.09
N ILE A 288 -19.65 -13.09 0.83
CA ILE A 288 -20.43 -11.86 1.07
C ILE A 288 -21.18 -11.98 2.40
N CYS A 289 -21.04 -10.99 3.27
CA CYS A 289 -21.92 -10.76 4.41
C CYS A 289 -22.64 -9.44 4.18
N ALA A 290 -23.96 -9.45 4.19
CA ALA A 290 -24.74 -8.24 3.98
C ALA A 290 -25.84 -8.07 5.02
N SER A 291 -26.31 -6.85 5.21
CA SER A 291 -27.49 -6.55 6.02
C SER A 291 -28.62 -6.00 5.18
N PHE A 292 -29.83 -6.32 5.61
CA PHE A 292 -31.03 -5.91 4.92
C PHE A 292 -32.20 -5.81 5.90
N ARG A 293 -32.95 -4.71 5.87
CA ARG A 293 -34.15 -4.57 6.70
C ARG A 293 -35.27 -5.48 6.21
N GLU A 294 -35.99 -6.10 7.13
CA GLU A 294 -37.14 -6.95 6.79
C GLU A 294 -38.42 -6.11 6.70
N GLU A 295 -38.99 -5.99 5.49
CA GLU A 295 -40.27 -5.35 5.21
C GLU A 295 -41.02 -6.11 4.10
N PRO A 296 -42.36 -6.05 4.07
CA PRO A 296 -43.14 -6.69 3.00
C PRO A 296 -42.74 -6.17 1.62
N ASN A 297 -42.47 -7.09 0.68
CA ASN A 297 -42.22 -6.78 -0.74
C ASN A 297 -40.98 -5.91 -1.05
N ASN A 298 -39.98 -5.92 -0.17
CA ASN A 298 -38.81 -5.06 -0.30
C ASN A 298 -37.67 -5.61 -1.19
N GLY A 299 -37.87 -6.73 -1.88
CA GLY A 299 -36.87 -7.29 -2.81
C GLY A 299 -35.91 -8.32 -2.21
N LEU A 300 -36.06 -8.71 -0.93
CA LEU A 300 -35.25 -9.76 -0.29
C LEU A 300 -35.15 -11.04 -1.13
N GLN A 301 -36.27 -11.49 -1.69
CA GLN A 301 -36.31 -12.70 -2.52
C GLN A 301 -35.43 -12.59 -3.77
N SER A 302 -35.31 -11.40 -4.34
CA SER A 302 -34.45 -11.17 -5.51
C SER A 302 -32.98 -11.37 -5.13
N ILE A 303 -32.56 -10.78 -4.01
CA ILE A 303 -31.20 -10.89 -3.47
C ILE A 303 -30.85 -12.36 -3.23
N THR A 304 -31.71 -13.10 -2.53
CA THR A 304 -31.46 -14.51 -2.18
C THR A 304 -31.38 -15.45 -3.38
N LYS A 305 -32.00 -15.08 -4.52
CA LYS A 305 -32.00 -15.88 -5.75
C LYS A 305 -30.79 -15.58 -6.65
N GLN A 306 -30.30 -14.34 -6.64
CA GLN A 306 -29.19 -13.92 -7.51
C GLN A 306 -27.82 -14.24 -6.89
N LEU A 307 -27.67 -14.08 -5.58
CA LEU A 307 -26.39 -14.31 -4.90
C LEU A 307 -26.17 -15.78 -4.56
N LEU A 308 -24.91 -16.22 -4.64
CA LEU A 308 -24.55 -17.63 -4.49
C LEU A 308 -24.72 -18.10 -3.04
N ALA A 309 -25.26 -19.32 -2.91
CA ALA A 309 -25.40 -20.07 -1.64
C ALA A 309 -25.87 -19.20 -0.46
N THR A 310 -26.92 -18.40 -0.68
CA THR A 310 -27.39 -17.40 0.30
C THR A 310 -28.05 -18.06 1.50
N ARG A 311 -27.53 -17.75 2.70
CA ARG A 311 -28.11 -18.10 4.01
C ARG A 311 -28.68 -16.86 4.68
N LEU A 312 -29.93 -16.96 5.10
CA LEU A 312 -30.65 -15.88 5.78
C LEU A 312 -30.56 -16.08 7.30
N VAL A 313 -30.18 -15.03 8.02
CA VAL A 313 -30.12 -15.01 9.48
C VAL A 313 -30.90 -13.82 9.99
N SER A 314 -32.07 -14.06 10.58
CA SER A 314 -32.84 -13.01 11.24
C SER A 314 -32.26 -12.72 12.62
N LEU A 315 -32.05 -11.45 12.92
CA LEU A 315 -31.68 -11.03 14.27
C LEU A 315 -32.85 -11.25 15.23
N PRO A 316 -32.58 -11.81 16.41
CA PRO A 316 -33.59 -11.96 17.43
C PRO A 316 -34.10 -10.60 17.92
N ASP A 317 -35.40 -10.53 18.24
CA ASP A 317 -35.99 -9.36 18.91
C ASP A 317 -35.41 -9.21 20.34
N ASP A 318 -34.88 -10.27 20.95
CA ASP A 318 -34.17 -10.28 22.24
C ASP A 318 -32.66 -10.40 22.06
N ASN A 319 -32.08 -9.51 21.25
CA ASN A 319 -30.63 -9.52 20.98
C ASN A 319 -29.81 -9.38 22.29
N PRO A 320 -29.01 -10.38 22.67
CA PRO A 320 -28.30 -10.39 23.96
C PRO A 320 -27.23 -9.31 24.06
N ASP A 321 -26.77 -8.74 22.94
CA ASP A 321 -25.81 -7.63 22.96
C ASP A 321 -26.45 -6.32 23.50
N ILE A 322 -27.78 -6.24 23.66
CA ILE A 322 -28.46 -5.01 24.10
C ILE A 322 -28.15 -4.62 25.55
N GLU A 323 -27.98 -5.59 26.44
CA GLU A 323 -27.68 -5.32 27.86
C GLU A 323 -26.29 -4.70 28.00
N ALA A 324 -25.30 -5.29 27.31
CA ALA A 324 -23.94 -4.77 27.25
C ALA A 324 -23.89 -3.38 26.59
N PHE A 325 -24.75 -3.14 25.59
CA PHE A 325 -24.89 -1.82 24.98
C PHE A 325 -25.47 -0.79 25.96
N ILE A 326 -26.53 -1.12 26.70
CA ILE A 326 -27.13 -0.22 27.69
C ILE A 326 -26.10 0.16 28.76
N GLU A 327 -25.35 -0.82 29.28
CA GLU A 327 -24.30 -0.58 30.28
C GLU A 327 -23.23 0.38 29.72
N ALA A 328 -22.68 0.07 28.54
CA ALA A 328 -21.66 0.91 27.91
C ALA A 328 -22.17 2.34 27.61
N ASP A 329 -23.43 2.48 27.22
CA ASP A 329 -24.03 3.78 26.90
C ASP A 329 -24.29 4.62 28.16
N LEU A 330 -24.75 3.99 29.25
CA LEU A 330 -24.94 4.66 30.55
C LEU A 330 -23.63 5.13 31.17
N GLU A 331 -22.51 4.44 30.94
CA GLU A 331 -21.21 4.97 31.35
C GLU A 331 -20.71 6.12 30.43
N ARG A 332 -21.07 6.08 29.14
CA ARG A 332 -20.60 7.02 28.13
C ARG A 332 -21.32 8.37 28.20
N CYS A 333 -22.64 8.37 28.39
CA CYS A 333 -23.44 9.60 28.36
C CYS A 333 -23.02 10.65 29.39
N PRO A 334 -22.74 10.31 30.68
CA PRO A 334 -22.24 11.28 31.65
C PRO A 334 -20.88 11.88 31.26
N ARG A 335 -19.98 11.08 30.69
CA ARG A 335 -18.67 11.54 30.20
C ARG A 335 -18.78 12.52 29.03
N GLN A 336 -19.91 12.51 28.33
CA GLN A 336 -20.20 13.41 27.20
C GLN A 336 -21.15 14.55 27.58
N GLU A 337 -21.45 14.74 28.87
CA GLU A 337 -22.41 15.73 29.37
C GLU A 337 -23.82 15.58 28.75
N ARG A 338 -24.14 14.38 28.24
CA ARG A 338 -25.43 14.05 27.60
C ARG A 338 -26.46 13.53 28.58
N LEU A 339 -26.05 13.20 29.79
CA LEU A 339 -26.91 12.69 30.85
C LEU A 339 -26.31 13.12 32.19
N THR A 340 -27.10 13.81 33.02
CA THR A 340 -26.70 14.15 34.39
C THR A 340 -27.45 13.25 35.36
N ILE A 341 -26.75 12.30 35.96
CA ILE A 341 -27.31 11.42 36.99
C ILE A 341 -27.07 12.09 38.34
N GLY A 342 -28.11 12.74 38.88
CA GLY A 342 -28.04 13.40 40.19
C GLY A 342 -27.94 12.43 41.37
N ASP A 343 -28.47 11.21 41.21
CA ASP A 343 -28.43 10.15 42.22
C ASP A 343 -27.87 8.85 41.61
N PRO A 344 -26.66 8.42 42.01
CA PRO A 344 -26.03 7.19 41.51
C PRO A 344 -26.86 5.92 41.73
N THR A 345 -27.79 5.88 42.68
CA THR A 345 -28.62 4.69 42.89
C THR A 345 -29.63 4.46 41.78
N LEU A 346 -29.96 5.50 41.01
CA LEU A 346 -30.91 5.41 39.89
C LEU A 346 -30.34 4.69 38.66
N VAL A 347 -29.03 4.45 38.58
CA VAL A 347 -28.41 3.80 37.42
C VAL A 347 -29.02 2.42 37.16
N LEU A 348 -29.24 1.63 38.22
CA LEU A 348 -29.82 0.29 38.12
C LEU A 348 -31.29 0.36 37.68
N ASP A 349 -32.05 1.32 38.20
CA ASP A 349 -33.45 1.52 37.80
C ASP A 349 -33.57 1.97 36.34
N ILE A 350 -32.65 2.83 35.88
CA ILE A 350 -32.58 3.27 34.49
C ILE A 350 -32.20 2.09 33.59
N GLN A 351 -31.20 1.28 33.98
CA GLN A 351 -30.80 0.10 33.22
C GLN A 351 -31.96 -0.90 33.07
N ASP A 352 -32.66 -1.21 34.16
CA ASP A 352 -33.82 -2.11 34.14
C ASP A 352 -34.97 -1.54 33.28
N ALA A 353 -35.26 -0.25 33.41
CA ALA A 353 -36.28 0.42 32.60
C ALA A 353 -35.92 0.43 31.11
N LEU A 354 -34.65 0.67 30.77
CA LEU A 354 -34.17 0.67 29.39
C LEU A 354 -34.24 -0.73 28.79
N SER A 355 -33.77 -1.75 29.52
CA SER A 355 -33.80 -3.15 29.07
C SER A 355 -35.24 -3.60 28.79
N LYS A 356 -36.17 -3.42 29.75
CA LYS A 356 -37.57 -3.83 29.62
C LYS A 356 -38.33 -3.12 28.50
N ARG A 357 -38.04 -1.84 28.26
CA ARG A 357 -38.79 -1.03 27.28
C ARG A 357 -38.18 -1.02 25.88
N SER A 358 -36.89 -1.34 25.75
CA SER A 358 -36.21 -1.35 24.46
C SER A 358 -36.80 -2.35 23.47
N GLN A 359 -37.34 -3.47 23.94
CA GLN A 359 -37.81 -4.58 23.09
C GLN A 359 -36.76 -4.96 22.01
N GLY A 360 -35.48 -4.97 22.39
CA GLY A 360 -34.37 -5.25 21.47
C GLY A 360 -33.92 -4.11 20.56
N MET A 361 -34.57 -2.94 20.64
CA MET A 361 -34.25 -1.81 19.78
C MET A 361 -33.13 -0.95 20.41
N PHE A 362 -31.90 -1.15 19.94
CA PHE A 362 -30.72 -0.35 20.31
C PHE A 362 -30.92 1.15 20.00
N LEU A 363 -31.60 1.45 18.89
CA LEU A 363 -31.93 2.83 18.51
C LEU A 363 -32.78 3.54 19.58
N TRP A 364 -33.71 2.81 20.21
CA TRP A 364 -34.57 3.35 21.26
C TRP A 364 -33.74 3.76 22.48
N VAL A 365 -32.85 2.86 22.91
CA VAL A 365 -31.95 3.09 24.04
C VAL A 365 -31.10 4.33 23.79
N ALA A 366 -30.48 4.45 22.61
CA ALA A 366 -29.62 5.57 22.26
C ALA A 366 -30.35 6.93 22.20
N LEU A 367 -31.65 6.92 21.91
CA LEU A 367 -32.49 8.13 21.91
C LEU A 367 -32.95 8.49 23.32
N CYS A 368 -33.30 7.50 24.14
CA CYS A 368 -33.75 7.73 25.51
C CYS A 368 -32.63 8.11 26.48
N SER A 369 -31.40 7.67 26.22
CA SER A 369 -30.22 8.02 27.02
C SER A 369 -29.61 9.39 26.68
N ALA A 370 -30.14 10.08 25.68
CA ALA A 370 -29.63 11.35 25.15
C ALA A 370 -30.21 12.61 25.81
N CYS A 371 -30.95 12.47 26.91
CA CYS A 371 -31.77 13.53 27.51
C CYS A 371 -31.02 14.49 28.43
#